data_AF-A0A957QYM9-F1
#
_entry.id   AF-A0A957QYM9-F1
#
_cell.length_a   1.000
_cell.length_b   1.000
_cell.length_c   1.000
_cell.angle_alpha   90.00
_cell.angle_beta   90.00
_cell.angle_gamma   90.00
#
_symmetry.space_group_name_H-M   'P 1'
#
loop_
_entity.id
_entity.type
_entity.pdbx_description
1 polymer ?
#
loop_
_entity_poly.entity_id
_entity_poly.type
_entity_poly.pdbx_seq_one_letter_code
_entity_poly.pdbx_strand_id
1 'polypeptide(L)'
;KTTVARYLLDKCGAHHVAYMPHDAYYCDRPDLNFDQRRELNYDHPDSLETTLMVDHVRQLLAGQAVPLPVYDFADYRRTDKTITIEPAPIILLEGILILIEPALRALMDVKIFVDTAADVRFIRRL
;
A
#
# COMPACT_ATOMS: atom_id res chain seq x y z
N LYS A 1 -3.69 11.57 -0.21
CA LYS A 1 -2.38 10.88 -0.31
C LYS A 1 -2.24 10.29 -1.71
N THR A 2 -3.20 9.47 -2.14
CA THR A 2 -3.38 9.02 -3.54
C THR A 2 -3.30 10.13 -4.60
N THR A 3 -3.78 11.36 -4.33
CA THR A 3 -3.65 12.49 -5.27
C THR A 3 -2.19 12.90 -5.54
N VAL A 4 -1.33 12.88 -4.52
CA VAL A 4 0.10 13.19 -4.67
C VAL A 4 0.79 12.04 -5.42
N ALA A 5 0.44 10.79 -5.09
CA ALA A 5 0.96 9.64 -5.82
C ALA A 5 0.60 9.68 -7.31
N ARG A 6 -0.66 9.96 -7.65
CA ARG A 6 -1.10 10.13 -9.04
C ARG A 6 -0.36 11.26 -9.75
N TYR A 7 -0.18 12.41 -9.09
CA TYR A 7 0.58 13.51 -9.66
C TYR A 7 2.04 13.12 -9.97
N LEU A 8 2.70 12.36 -9.08
CA LEU A 8 4.05 11.85 -9.32
C LEU A 8 4.09 10.83 -10.46
N LEU A 9 3.10 9.93 -10.54
CA LEU A 9 2.96 8.97 -11.64
C LEU A 9 2.81 9.67 -12.99
N ASP A 10 1.97 10.70 -13.05
CA ASP A 10 1.73 11.49 -14.27
C ASP A 10 2.98 12.28 -14.70
N LYS A 11 3.77 12.77 -13.75
CA LYS A 11 4.99 13.55 -14.04
C LYS A 11 6.20 12.72 -14.40
N CYS A 12 6.37 11.53 -13.81
CA CYS A 12 7.48 10.62 -14.10
C CYS A 12 7.20 9.71 -15.31
N GLY A 13 5.93 9.58 -15.70
CA GLY A 13 5.45 8.61 -16.67
C GLY A 13 5.22 7.25 -16.01
N ALA A 14 4.03 6.68 -16.17
CA ALA A 14 3.61 5.45 -15.48
C ALA A 14 4.54 4.25 -15.72
N HIS A 15 5.25 4.20 -16.86
CA HIS A 15 6.21 3.13 -17.18
C HIS A 15 7.51 3.18 -16.36
N HIS A 16 7.78 4.27 -15.64
CA HIS A 16 9.00 4.42 -14.83
C HIS A 16 8.77 4.20 -13.34
N VAL A 17 7.54 3.87 -12.92
CA VAL A 17 7.18 3.78 -11.51
C VAL A 17 6.51 2.44 -11.19
N ALA A 18 7.13 1.68 -10.29
CA ALA A 18 6.51 0.54 -9.63
C ALA A 18 5.68 1.08 -8.45
N TYR A 19 4.36 1.21 -8.65
CA TYR A 19 3.44 1.72 -7.64
C TYR A 19 2.95 0.62 -6.71
N MET A 20 3.10 0.82 -5.40
CA MET A 20 2.73 -0.15 -4.37
C MET A 20 1.91 0.53 -3.26
N PRO A 21 0.57 0.47 -3.31
CA PRO A 21 -0.28 0.93 -2.23
C PRO A 21 -0.24 -0.08 -1.07
N HIS A 22 -0.03 0.41 0.16
CA HIS A 22 0.05 -0.40 1.38
C HIS A 22 -1.27 -1.13 1.64
N ASP A 23 -2.39 -0.51 1.28
CA ASP A 23 -3.73 -1.09 1.45
C ASP A 23 -3.93 -2.38 0.63
N ALA A 24 -3.13 -2.62 -0.43
CA ALA A 24 -3.13 -3.91 -1.14
C ALA A 24 -2.64 -5.06 -0.24
N TYR A 25 -1.91 -4.75 0.83
CA TYR A 25 -1.33 -5.70 1.76
C TYR A 25 -2.15 -5.89 3.04
N TYR A 26 -3.42 -5.46 3.09
CA TYR A 26 -4.28 -5.88 4.19
C TYR A 26 -4.31 -7.41 4.31
N CYS A 27 -4.18 -7.92 5.53
CA CYS A 27 -4.21 -9.34 5.85
C CYS A 27 -5.55 -9.96 5.45
N ASP A 28 -5.53 -11.15 4.84
CA ASP A 28 -6.77 -11.91 4.67
C ASP A 28 -7.22 -12.48 6.02
N ARG A 29 -8.54 -12.49 6.26
CA ARG A 29 -9.18 -13.03 7.47
C ARG A 29 -10.29 -14.01 7.10
N PRO A 30 -9.95 -15.16 6.49
CA PRO A 30 -10.93 -16.17 6.11
C PRO A 30 -11.60 -16.82 7.33
N ASP A 31 -11.01 -16.66 8.51
CA ASP A 31 -11.56 -17.07 9.81
C ASP A 31 -12.79 -16.27 10.23
N LEU A 32 -13.03 -15.10 9.62
CA LEU A 32 -14.10 -14.17 9.97
C LEU A 32 -15.16 -14.08 8.88
N ASN A 33 -16.42 -13.95 9.29
CA ASN A 33 -17.52 -13.62 8.39
C ASN A 33 -17.49 -12.13 8.00
N PHE A 34 -18.35 -11.74 7.06
CA PHE A 34 -18.39 -10.36 6.53
C PHE A 34 -18.58 -9.30 7.63
N ASP A 35 -19.57 -9.47 8.51
CA ASP A 35 -19.87 -8.48 9.55
C ASP A 35 -18.70 -8.34 10.53
N GLN A 36 -18.05 -9.45 10.90
CA GLN A 36 -16.87 -9.44 11.75
C GLN A 36 -15.67 -8.75 11.08
N ARG A 37 -15.45 -8.97 9.77
CA ARG A 37 -14.37 -8.28 9.04
C ARG A 37 -14.62 -6.78 8.98
N ARG A 38 -15.86 -6.35 8.78
CA ARG A 38 -16.25 -4.94 8.72
C ARG A 38 -15.95 -4.19 10.03
N GLU A 39 -15.94 -4.88 11.16
CA GLU A 39 -15.67 -4.30 12.48
C GLU A 39 -14.17 -4.21 12.82
N LEU A 40 -13.28 -4.76 11.98
CA LEU A 40 -11.84 -4.69 12.22
C LEU A 40 -11.30 -3.25 12.10
N ASN A 41 -10.26 -2.96 12.88
CA ASN A 41 -9.53 -1.71 12.76
C ASN A 41 -8.43 -1.81 11.69
N TYR A 42 -8.75 -1.34 10.48
CA TYR A 42 -7.82 -1.27 9.35
C TYR A 42 -6.80 -0.12 9.46
N ASP A 43 -6.93 0.78 10.44
CA ASP A 43 -5.92 1.80 10.74
C ASP A 43 -4.88 1.28 11.77
N HIS A 44 -4.91 0.00 12.15
CA HIS A 44 -3.92 -0.61 13.03
C HIS A 44 -2.79 -1.29 12.23
N PRO A 45 -1.51 -1.19 12.63
CA PRO A 45 -0.39 -1.83 11.93
C PRO A 45 -0.59 -3.34 11.67
N ASP A 46 -1.12 -4.07 12.65
CA ASP A 46 -1.37 -5.52 12.55
C ASP A 46 -2.41 -5.91 11.49
N SER A 47 -3.19 -4.96 10.97
CA SER A 47 -4.09 -5.23 9.85
C SER A 47 -3.35 -5.44 8.52
N LEU A 48 -2.07 -5.06 8.45
CA LEU A 48 -1.26 -5.04 7.23
C LEU A 48 -0.14 -6.09 7.29
N GLU A 49 0.00 -6.85 6.22
CA GLU A 49 1.09 -7.81 6.01
C GLU A 49 2.34 -7.09 5.51
N THR A 50 2.87 -6.19 6.32
CA THR A 50 3.99 -5.30 5.92
C THR A 50 5.27 -6.10 5.62
N THR A 51 5.46 -7.27 6.23
CA THR A 51 6.56 -8.20 5.89
C THR A 51 6.52 -8.62 4.43
N LEU A 52 5.34 -8.94 3.89
CA LEU A 52 5.19 -9.29 2.47
C LEU A 52 5.54 -8.10 1.56
N MET A 53 5.12 -6.89 1.95
CA MET A 53 5.49 -5.68 1.23
C MET A 53 7.01 -5.45 1.23
N VAL A 54 7.68 -5.63 2.37
CA VAL A 54 9.15 -5.55 2.48
C VAL A 54 9.83 -6.51 1.52
N ASP A 55 9.36 -7.76 1.46
CA ASP A 55 9.95 -8.77 0.58
C ASP A 55 9.68 -8.47 -0.90
N HIS A 56 8.52 -7.90 -1.24
CA HIS A 56 8.24 -7.44 -2.61
C HIS A 56 9.12 -6.26 -2.99
N VAL A 57 9.34 -5.29 -2.10
CA VAL A 57 10.26 -4.16 -2.36
C VAL A 57 11.68 -4.66 -2.59
N ARG A 58 12.17 -5.61 -1.80
CA ARG A 58 13.49 -6.23 -2.00
C ARG A 58 13.62 -6.91 -3.36
N GLN A 59 12.59 -7.65 -3.79
CA GLN A 59 12.56 -8.29 -5.10
C GLN A 59 12.61 -7.27 -6.24
N LEU A 60 11.80 -6.20 -6.16
CA LEU A 60 11.83 -5.12 -7.15
C LEU A 60 13.19 -4.43 -7.23
N LEU A 61 13.81 -4.16 -6.08
CA LEU A 61 15.19 -3.62 -6.01
C LEU A 61 16.22 -4.58 -6.63
N ALA A 62 15.97 -5.89 -6.60
CA ALA A 62 16.79 -6.91 -7.25
C ALA A 62 16.45 -7.12 -8.73
N GLY A 63 15.55 -6.31 -9.32
CA GLY A 63 15.15 -6.43 -10.72
C GLY A 63 14.19 -7.59 -10.99
N GLN A 64 13.43 -8.03 -9.98
CA GLN A 64 12.46 -9.12 -10.09
C GLN A 64 11.02 -8.59 -10.00
N ALA A 65 10.16 -9.05 -10.92
CA ALA A 65 8.74 -8.72 -10.89
C ALA A 65 8.05 -9.38 -9.69
N VAL A 66 7.02 -8.72 -9.15
CA VAL A 66 6.30 -9.20 -7.96
C VAL A 66 4.79 -9.28 -8.19
N PRO A 67 4.10 -10.27 -7.57
CA PRO A 67 2.65 -10.36 -7.64
C PRO A 67 2.01 -9.48 -6.56
N LEU A 68 1.62 -8.25 -6.90
CA LEU A 68 0.91 -7.37 -5.97
C LEU A 68 -0.48 -7.94 -5.67
N PRO A 69 -0.86 -8.19 -4.40
CA PRO A 69 -2.19 -8.69 -4.08
C PRO A 69 -3.29 -7.70 -4.46
N VAL A 70 -4.47 -8.23 -4.82
CA VAL A 70 -5.67 -7.41 -5.02
C VAL A 70 -6.57 -7.55 -3.79
N TYR A 71 -6.80 -6.44 -3.10
CA TYR A 71 -7.70 -6.36 -1.95
C TYR A 71 -9.08 -5.86 -2.37
N ASP A 72 -10.13 -6.58 -1.99
CA ASP A 72 -11.52 -6.20 -2.19
C ASP A 72 -12.03 -5.43 -0.96
N PHE A 73 -12.23 -4.13 -1.13
CA PHE A 73 -12.73 -3.24 -0.08
C PHE A 73 -14.24 -3.33 0.14
N ALA A 74 -15.00 -3.90 -0.81
CA ALA A 74 -16.42 -4.16 -0.61
C ALA A 74 -16.60 -5.36 0.32
N ASP A 75 -15.81 -6.43 0.11
CA ASP A 75 -15.89 -7.68 0.87
C ASP A 75 -14.94 -7.75 2.09
N TYR A 76 -14.10 -6.72 2.27
CA TYR A 76 -13.08 -6.63 3.31
C TYR A 76 -12.14 -7.85 3.29
N ARG A 77 -11.70 -8.25 2.09
CA ARG A 77 -10.98 -9.51 1.89
C ARG A 77 -9.91 -9.40 0.80
N ARG A 78 -8.80 -10.11 0.97
CA ARG A 78 -7.85 -10.33 -0.13
C ARG A 78 -8.43 -11.32 -1.12
N THR A 79 -8.30 -11.03 -2.41
CA THR A 79 -8.71 -11.94 -3.48
C THR A 79 -7.56 -12.88 -3.87
N ASP A 80 -7.86 -13.96 -4.60
CA ASP A 80 -6.84 -14.84 -5.18
C ASP A 80 -6.14 -14.24 -6.41
N LYS A 81 -6.49 -13.00 -6.78
CA LYS A 81 -5.92 -12.30 -7.94
C LYS A 81 -4.73 -11.45 -7.51
N THR A 82 -3.78 -11.32 -8.43
CA THR A 82 -2.62 -10.45 -8.28
C THR A 82 -2.44 -9.61 -9.54
N ILE A 83 -1.77 -8.47 -9.39
CA ILE A 83 -1.32 -7.61 -10.48
C ILE A 83 0.20 -7.74 -10.53
N THR A 84 0.76 -8.10 -11.68
CA THR A 84 2.21 -8.12 -11.86
C THR A 84 2.75 -6.70 -11.84
N ILE A 85 3.67 -6.43 -10.92
CA ILE A 85 4.44 -5.19 -10.87
C ILE A 85 5.84 -5.49 -11.37
N GLU A 86 6.19 -4.87 -12.49
CA GLU A 86 7.53 -4.93 -13.06
C GLU A 86 8.51 -4.04 -12.28
N PRO A 87 9.80 -4.40 -12.23
CA PRO A 87 10.84 -3.53 -11.71
C PRO A 87 10.87 -2.21 -12.47
N ALA A 88 11.09 -1.11 -11.75
CA ALA A 88 11.16 0.22 -12.33
C ALA A 88 12.22 1.07 -11.63
N PRO A 89 12.75 2.12 -12.29
CA PRO A 89 13.72 3.02 -11.68
C PRO A 89 13.23 3.71 -10.41
N ILE A 90 11.91 3.88 -10.27
CA ILE A 90 11.27 4.47 -9.08
C ILE A 90 10.29 3.46 -8.52
N ILE A 91 10.41 3.16 -7.22
CA ILE A 91 9.39 2.40 -6.47
C ILE A 91 8.64 3.39 -5.58
N LEU A 92 7.34 3.53 -5.80
CA LEU A 92 6.49 4.45 -5.06
C LEU A 92 5.61 3.69 -4.06
N LEU A 93 5.95 3.82 -2.78
CA LEU A 93 5.19 3.27 -1.67
C LEU A 93 4.20 4.32 -1.15
N GLU A 94 2.91 3.99 -1.08
CA GLU A 94 1.87 4.91 -0.59
C GLU A 94 1.00 4.23 0.45
N GLY A 95 0.69 4.92 1.54
CA GLY A 95 -0.22 4.41 2.55
C GLY A 95 -0.15 5.21 3.84
N ILE A 96 -1.11 4.95 4.72
CA ILE A 96 -1.27 5.70 5.97
C ILE A 96 -0.29 5.29 7.07
N LEU A 97 0.23 4.05 7.02
CA LEU A 97 1.10 3.45 8.03
C LEU A 97 2.47 3.02 7.47
N ILE A 98 2.81 3.38 6.23
CA ILE A 98 4.04 2.93 5.53
C ILE A 98 5.34 3.31 6.26
N LEU A 99 5.30 4.32 7.13
CA LEU A 99 6.46 4.78 7.91
C LEU A 99 6.55 4.14 9.30
N ILE A 100 5.68 3.18 9.66
CA ILE A 100 5.73 2.54 10.99
C ILE A 100 6.84 1.49 11.05
N GLU A 101 6.88 0.60 10.06
CA GLU A 101 7.77 -0.56 10.05
C GLU A 101 9.24 -0.17 9.78
N PRO A 102 10.17 -0.39 10.73
CA PRO A 102 11.59 -0.08 10.54
C PRO A 102 12.21 -0.74 9.32
N ALA A 103 11.88 -2.01 9.05
CA ALA A 103 12.45 -2.74 7.91
C ALA A 103 12.06 -2.11 6.57
N LEU A 104 10.81 -1.66 6.43
CA LEU A 104 10.35 -0.98 5.23
C LEU A 104 10.98 0.41 5.07
N ARG A 105 11.11 1.17 6.18
CA ARG A 105 11.77 2.48 6.17
C ARG A 105 13.25 2.43 5.78
N ALA A 106 13.94 1.34 6.11
CA ALA A 106 15.34 1.15 5.77
C ALA A 106 15.56 0.99 4.25
N LEU A 107 14.51 0.61 3.50
CA LEU A 107 14.54 0.47 2.04
C LEU A 107 14.18 1.77 1.30
N MET A 108 13.83 2.84 2.00
CA MET A 108 13.36 4.09 1.40
C MET A 108 14.47 5.15 1.34
N ASP A 109 14.79 5.60 0.13
CA ASP A 109 15.70 6.74 -0.12
C ASP A 109 15.07 8.08 0.28
N VAL A 110 13.77 8.26 -0.03
CA VAL A 110 13.02 9.49 0.23
C VAL A 110 11.74 9.17 0.99
N LYS A 111 11.43 9.96 2.02
CA LYS A 111 10.26 9.80 2.88
C LYS A 111 9.46 11.10 2.89
N ILE A 112 8.21 11.04 2.45
CA ILE A 112 7.32 12.20 2.37
C ILE A 112 6.14 11.99 3.30
N PHE A 113 5.96 12.91 4.25
CA PHE A 113 4.77 12.94 5.11
C PHE A 113 3.90 14.14 4.73
N VAL A 114 2.66 13.87 4.34
CA VAL A 114 1.68 14.91 4.04
C VAL A 114 0.90 15.20 5.31
N ASP A 115 1.28 16.27 6.01
CA ASP A 115 0.51 16.78 7.13
C ASP A 115 -0.67 17.62 6.62
N THR A 116 -1.85 17.38 7.17
CA THR A 116 -3.08 18.09 6.83
C THR A 116 -3.99 18.03 8.04
N ALA A 117 -4.56 19.18 8.41
CA ALA A 117 -5.46 19.30 9.55
C ALA A 117 -6.61 18.28 9.49
N ALA A 118 -7.02 17.77 10.65
CA ALA A 118 -7.93 16.63 10.76
C ALA A 118 -9.34 16.93 10.23
N ASP A 119 -9.82 18.16 10.43
CA ASP A 119 -11.07 18.71 9.90
C ASP A 119 -11.11 18.67 8.36
N VAL A 120 -10.04 19.09 7.70
CA VAL A 120 -9.92 19.05 6.24
C VAL A 120 -9.89 17.61 5.72
N ARG A 121 -9.27 16.68 6.45
CA ARG A 121 -9.28 15.25 6.09
C ARG A 121 -10.65 14.61 6.26
N PHE A 122 -11.41 15.00 7.28
CA PHE A 122 -12.77 14.52 7.52
C PHE A 122 -13.72 15.00 6.41
N ILE A 123 -13.69 16.29 6.06
CA ILE A 123 -14.55 16.86 5.01
C ILE A 123 -14.32 16.18 3.65
N ARG A 124 -13.09 15.77 3.33
CA ARG A 124 -12.77 15.05 2.08
C ARG A 124 -13.24 13.59 2.05
N ARG A 125 -13.70 13.03 3.19
CA ARG A 125 -14.18 11.65 3.33
C ARG A 125 -15.71 11.54 3.43
N LEU A 126 -16.44 12.66 3.50
CA LEU A 126 -17.91 12.72 3.34
C LEU A 126 -18.27 12.65 1.85
#